data_AF-A0A849Y6A7-F1
#
_entry.id   AF-A0A849Y6A7-F1
#
_cell.length_a   1.000
_cell.length_b   1.000
_cell.length_c   1.000
_cell.angle_alpha   90.00
_cell.angle_beta   90.00
_cell.angle_gamma   90.00
#
_symmetry.space_group_name_H-M   'P 1'
#
loop_
_entity.id
_entity.type
_entity.pdbx_description
1 polymer ?
#
loop_
_entity_poly.entity_id
_entity_poly.type
_entity_poly.pdbx_seq_one_letter_code
_entity_poly.pdbx_strand_id
1 'polypeptide(L)'
;LSIIDVYDRGIIDYHMGLSCTANDVTQTLQRALFKRQLYNQLERPVIRTDNGPQFISQYFQYFCESCKIEHERIPPKTPNMNAHIESFHRIFEDDCLSRWQFETYAEAYEV
;
A
#
# COMPACT_ATOMS: atom_id res chain seq x y z
N LEU A 1 1.13 0.78 -5.44
CA LEU A 1 0.89 0.27 -4.06
C LEU A 1 0.34 1.40 -3.22
N SER A 2 -0.65 1.15 -2.36
CA SER A 2 -1.20 2.15 -1.44
C SER A 2 -1.27 1.57 -0.03
N ILE A 3 -1.07 2.40 0.99
CA ILE A 3 -1.22 2.05 2.40
C ILE A 3 -2.42 2.82 2.95
N ILE A 4 -3.44 2.08 3.37
CA ILE A 4 -4.64 2.62 4.00
C ILE A 4 -4.60 2.39 5.51
N ASP A 5 -5.04 3.38 6.27
CA ASP A 5 -5.43 3.18 7.65
C ASP A 5 -6.89 2.71 7.69
N VAL A 6 -7.12 1.52 8.26
CA VAL A 6 -8.47 0.92 8.29
C VAL A 6 -9.40 1.69 9.24
N TYR A 7 -8.87 2.37 10.26
CA TYR A 7 -9.69 3.07 11.25
C TYR A 7 -10.31 4.34 10.65
N ASP A 8 -9.50 5.23 10.07
CA ASP A 8 -9.97 6.49 9.50
C ASP A 8 -10.22 6.45 7.98
N ARG A 9 -9.91 5.32 7.34
CA ARG A 9 -10.05 5.06 5.89
C ARG A 9 -9.21 5.97 5.00
N GLY A 10 -8.20 6.64 5.55
CA GLY A 10 -7.29 7.50 4.80
C GLY A 10 -6.13 6.74 4.17
N ILE A 11 -5.77 7.09 2.92
CA ILE A 11 -4.48 6.69 2.35
C ILE A 11 -3.37 7.51 3.00
N ILE A 12 -2.44 6.82 3.65
CA ILE A 12 -1.31 7.43 4.35
C ILE A 12 -0.17 7.73 3.35
N ASP A 13 0.15 6.74 2.52
CA ASP A 13 1.22 6.81 1.52
C ASP A 13 0.95 5.85 0.36
N TYR A 14 1.65 6.06 -0.75
CA TYR A 14 1.58 5.22 -1.94
C TYR A 14 2.91 5.21 -2.69
N HIS A 15 3.12 4.13 -3.44
CA HIS A 15 4.16 4.02 -4.47
C HIS A 15 3.51 3.97 -5.85
N MET A 16 3.96 4.84 -6.74
CA MET A 16 3.55 4.92 -8.13
C MET A 16 4.77 4.63 -9.01
N GLY A 17 4.69 3.58 -9.81
CA GLY A 17 5.77 3.16 -10.69
C GLY A 17 5.35 1.96 -11.54
N LEU A 18 6.12 1.70 -12.61
CA LEU A 18 5.89 0.59 -13.54
C LEU A 18 6.11 -0.79 -12.89
N SER A 19 6.84 -0.82 -11.79
CA SER A 19 7.06 -2.01 -10.97
C SER A 19 6.98 -1.65 -9.49
N CYS A 20 6.73 -2.68 -8.67
CA CYS A 20 6.69 -2.56 -7.22
C CYS A 20 7.50 -3.71 -6.62
N THR A 21 8.73 -3.40 -6.20
CA THR A 21 9.65 -4.33 -5.55
C THR A 21 9.44 -4.31 -4.03
N ALA A 22 10.03 -5.28 -3.34
CA ALA A 22 10.05 -5.29 -1.88
C ALA A 22 10.67 -4.01 -1.29
N ASN A 23 11.71 -3.47 -1.92
CA ASN A 23 12.33 -2.21 -1.50
C ASN A 23 11.34 -1.04 -1.57
N ASP A 24 10.57 -0.94 -2.66
CA ASP A 24 9.55 0.11 -2.82
C ASP A 24 8.48 0.01 -1.73
N VAL A 25 8.07 -1.21 -1.36
CA VAL A 25 7.15 -1.43 -0.24
C VAL A 25 7.74 -0.94 1.07
N THR A 26 8.99 -1.31 1.38
CA THR A 26 9.63 -0.90 2.63
C THR A 26 9.76 0.62 2.74
N GLN A 27 10.17 1.31 1.67
CA GLN A 27 10.28 2.76 1.65
C GLN A 27 8.91 3.41 1.84
N THR A 28 7.88 2.90 1.16
CA THR A 28 6.52 3.42 1.29
C THR A 28 5.99 3.25 2.71
N LEU A 29 6.22 2.09 3.33
CA LEU A 29 5.83 1.81 4.70
C LEU A 29 6.61 2.69 5.70
N GLN A 30 7.91 2.90 5.50
CA GLN A 30 8.69 3.85 6.31
C GLN A 30 8.09 5.26 6.28
N ARG A 31 7.79 5.78 5.09
CA ARG A 31 7.16 7.10 4.95
C ARG A 31 5.79 7.15 5.62
N ALA A 32 4.98 6.09 5.49
CA ALA A 32 3.68 6.01 6.14
C ALA A 32 3.78 6.05 7.68
N LEU A 33 4.71 5.28 8.26
CA LEU A 33 4.97 5.31 9.70
C LEU A 33 5.47 6.67 10.17
N PHE A 34 6.26 7.36 9.35
CA PHE A 34 6.76 8.70 9.66
C PHE A 34 5.61 9.71 9.72
N LYS A 35 4.74 9.70 8.70
CA LYS A 35 3.56 10.57 8.62
C LYS A 35 2.60 10.37 9.80
N ARG A 36 2.46 9.14 10.29
CA ARG A 36 1.65 8.81 11.47
C ARG A 36 2.39 8.93 12.81
N GLN A 37 3.68 9.33 12.80
CA GLN A 37 4.52 9.47 13.99
C GLN A 37 4.64 8.19 14.83
N LEU A 38 4.68 7.02 14.18
CA LEU A 38 4.61 5.70 14.83
C LEU A 38 5.98 5.09 15.17
N TYR A 39 7.09 5.75 14.82
CA TYR A 39 8.44 5.18 15.03
C TYR A 39 8.84 4.98 16.49
N ASN A 40 8.32 5.80 17.40
CA ASN A 40 8.68 5.79 18.83
C ASN A 40 7.56 5.24 19.72
N GLN A 41 6.48 4.71 19.13
CA GLN A 41 5.35 4.16 19.89
C GLN A 41 5.65 2.74 20.39
N LEU A 42 5.22 2.45 21.62
CA LEU A 42 5.33 1.12 22.22
C LEU A 42 4.41 0.12 21.52
N GLU A 43 3.19 0.55 21.20
CA GLU A 43 2.21 -0.21 20.44
C GLU A 43 2.23 0.26 18.98
N ARG A 44 2.42 -0.69 18.06
CA ARG A 44 2.43 -0.44 16.61
C ARG A 44 1.21 -1.09 15.97
N PRO A 45 0.67 -0.50 14.90
CA PRO A 45 -0.38 -1.15 14.14
C PRO A 45 0.15 -2.42 13.48
N VAL A 46 -0.75 -3.39 13.31
CA VAL A 46 -0.50 -4.57 12.49
C VAL A 46 -0.56 -4.16 11.02
N ILE A 47 0.46 -4.51 10.25
CA ILE A 47 0.47 -4.31 8.81
C ILE A 47 -0.09 -5.56 8.16
N ARG A 48 -1.21 -5.43 7.45
CA ARG A 48 -1.86 -6.52 6.72
C ARG A 48 -1.60 -6.40 5.22
N THR A 49 -1.21 -7.49 4.57
CA THR A 49 -0.99 -7.54 3.12
C THR A 49 -1.59 -8.80 2.49
N ASP A 50 -1.75 -8.76 1.16
CA ASP A 50 -1.93 -9.97 0.39
C ASP A 50 -0.63 -10.82 0.31
N ASN A 51 -0.67 -11.88 -0.49
CA ASN A 51 0.47 -12.78 -0.69
C ASN A 51 1.31 -12.43 -1.94
N GLY A 52 1.30 -11.17 -2.37
CA GLY A 52 2.13 -10.71 -3.47
C GLY A 52 3.63 -10.97 -3.22
N PRO A 53 4.43 -11.22 -4.27
CA PRO A 53 5.85 -11.57 -4.16
C PRO A 53 6.66 -10.55 -3.36
N GLN A 54 6.32 -9.27 -3.46
CA GLN A 54 6.95 -8.19 -2.71
C GLN A 54 6.76 -8.32 -1.19
N PHE A 55 5.62 -8.84 -0.73
CA PHE A 55 5.29 -8.97 0.69
C PHE A 55 5.75 -10.29 1.30
N ILE A 56 5.90 -11.35 0.50
CA ILE A 56 6.45 -12.64 0.96
C ILE A 56 7.98 -12.70 0.87
N SER A 57 8.62 -11.62 0.41
CA SER A 57 10.07 -11.56 0.26
C SER A 57 10.76 -11.57 1.63
N GLN A 58 11.92 -12.25 1.72
CA GLN A 58 12.76 -12.23 2.91
C GLN A 58 13.17 -10.80 3.30
N TYR A 59 13.40 -9.94 2.30
CA TYR A 59 13.74 -8.54 2.51
C TYR A 59 12.65 -7.77 3.27
N PHE A 60 11.39 -7.92 2.85
CA PHE A 60 10.27 -7.27 3.52
C PHE A 60 10.03 -7.84 4.93
N GLN A 61 10.19 -9.15 5.10
CA GLN A 61 10.10 -9.80 6.40
C GLN A 61 11.15 -9.23 7.38
N TYR A 62 12.43 -9.20 6.99
CA TYR A 62 13.49 -8.64 7.83
C TYR A 62 13.27 -7.16 8.15
N PHE A 63 12.74 -6.40 7.19
CA PHE A 63 12.36 -5.02 7.44
C PHE A 63 11.31 -4.91 8.55
N CYS A 64 10.23 -5.69 8.48
CA CYS A 64 9.18 -5.69 9.50
C CYS A 64 9.73 -6.10 10.88
N GLU A 65 10.56 -7.16 10.94
CA GLU A 65 11.22 -7.62 12.16
C GLU A 65 12.13 -6.53 12.77
N SER A 66 12.98 -5.88 11.94
CA SER A 66 13.87 -4.80 12.38
C SER A 66 13.11 -3.60 12.94
N CYS A 67 11.93 -3.34 12.39
CA CYS A 67 11.03 -2.30 12.84
C CYS A 67 10.05 -2.80 13.91
N LYS A 68 10.15 -4.04 14.41
CA LYS A 68 9.19 -4.61 15.38
C LYS A 68 7.72 -4.43 14.96
N ILE A 69 7.46 -4.53 13.66
CA ILE A 69 6.13 -4.45 13.07
C ILE A 69 5.59 -5.86 12.95
N GLU A 70 4.36 -6.06 13.42
CA GLU A 70 3.62 -7.29 13.15
C GLU A 70 3.11 -7.27 11.72
N HIS A 71 3.55 -8.25 10.93
CA HIS A 71 3.11 -8.43 9.55
C HIS A 71 2.13 -9.61 9.45
N GLU A 72 0.88 -9.30 9.14
CA GLU A 72 -0.20 -10.27 8.94
C GLU A 72 -0.43 -10.48 7.43
N ARG A 73 -0.42 -11.74 6.99
CA ARG A 73 -0.81 -12.08 5.61
C ARG A 73 -2.23 -12.59 5.59
N ILE A 74 -3.02 -12.13 4.62
CA ILE A 74 -4.38 -12.64 4.45
C ILE A 74 -4.35 -14.14 4.07
N PRO A 75 -5.19 -14.98 4.67
CA PRO A 75 -5.36 -16.35 4.22
C PRO A 75 -5.90 -16.42 2.78
N PRO A 76 -5.57 -17.46 2.02
CA PRO A 76 -6.19 -17.68 0.71
C PRO A 76 -7.72 -17.66 0.80
N LYS A 77 -8.38 -17.07 -0.20
CA LYS A 77 -9.85 -16.98 -0.31
C LYS A 77 -10.54 -16.16 0.79
N THR A 78 -9.88 -15.15 1.34
CA THR A 78 -10.47 -14.21 2.32
C THR A 78 -10.55 -12.77 1.78
N PRO A 79 -11.34 -12.50 0.72
CA PRO A 79 -11.36 -11.20 0.05
C PRO A 79 -11.76 -10.05 0.99
N ASN A 80 -12.60 -10.32 1.99
CA ASN A 80 -13.06 -9.31 2.95
C ASN A 80 -11.92 -8.71 3.78
N MET A 81 -10.79 -9.40 3.94
CA MET A 81 -9.65 -8.88 4.71
C MET A 81 -8.91 -7.73 4.01
N ASN A 82 -9.07 -7.59 2.70
CA ASN A 82 -8.53 -6.47 1.92
C ASN A 82 -9.60 -5.48 1.45
N ALA A 83 -10.88 -5.66 1.85
CA ALA A 83 -12.00 -4.94 1.25
C ALA A 83 -11.89 -3.41 1.32
N HIS A 84 -11.24 -2.88 2.36
CA HIS A 84 -11.07 -1.43 2.53
C HIS A 84 -10.20 -0.81 1.42
N ILE A 85 -9.04 -1.40 1.12
CA ILE A 85 -8.18 -0.85 0.08
C ILE A 85 -8.75 -1.11 -1.32
N GLU A 86 -9.36 -2.27 -1.54
CA GLU A 86 -10.02 -2.59 -2.82
C GLU A 86 -11.18 -1.61 -3.10
N SER A 87 -11.96 -1.29 -2.07
CA SER A 87 -13.03 -0.30 -2.18
C SER A 87 -12.50 1.08 -2.54
N PHE A 88 -11.39 1.50 -1.91
CA PHE A 88 -10.72 2.76 -2.24
C PHE A 88 -10.22 2.76 -3.68
N HIS A 89 -9.53 1.71 -4.13
CA HIS A 89 -8.98 1.65 -5.49
C HIS A 89 -10.07 1.69 -6.56
N ARG A 90 -11.20 1.01 -6.34
CA ARG A 90 -12.35 1.11 -7.24
C ARG A 90 -12.88 2.53 -7.35
N ILE A 91 -13.09 3.21 -6.23
CA ILE A 91 -13.57 4.60 -6.23
C ILE A 91 -12.57 5.52 -6.93
N PHE A 92 -11.27 5.34 -6.66
CA PHE A 92 -10.23 6.15 -7.29
C PHE A 92 -10.15 5.92 -8.81
N GLU A 93 -10.31 4.68 -9.27
CA GLU A 93 -10.39 4.36 -10.69
C GLU A 93 -11.60 5.02 -11.35
N ASP A 94 -12.79 4.82 -10.77
CA ASP A 94 -14.07 5.30 -11.32
C ASP A 94 -14.13 6.84 -11.33
N ASP A 95 -13.71 7.50 -10.25
CA ASP A 95 -13.89 8.94 -10.08
C ASP A 95 -12.73 9.78 -10.63
N CYS A 96 -11.51 9.21 -10.74
CA CYS A 96 -10.31 9.98 -11.12
C CYS A 96 -9.65 9.48 -12.39
N LEU A 97 -9.37 8.17 -12.51
CA LEU A 97 -8.49 7.65 -13.55
C LEU A 97 -9.22 7.32 -14.86
N SER A 98 -10.42 6.77 -14.77
CA SER A 98 -11.22 6.33 -15.94
C SER A 98 -11.87 7.48 -16.71
N ARG A 99 -11.67 8.74 -16.28
CA ARG A 99 -12.26 9.93 -16.90
C ARG A 99 -11.72 10.20 -18.30
N TRP A 100 -10.47 9.83 -18.55
CA TRP A 100 -9.77 10.11 -19.79
C TRP A 100 -8.99 8.86 -20.22
N GLN A 101 -9.05 8.56 -21.50
CA GLN A 101 -8.26 7.49 -22.10
C GLN A 101 -7.22 8.11 -23.02
N PHE A 102 -5.97 7.73 -22.82
CA PHE A 102 -4.83 8.19 -23.60
C PHE A 102 -4.16 6.99 -24.26
N GLU A 103 -3.86 7.09 -25.54
CA GLU A 103 -3.07 6.09 -26.27
C GLU A 103 -1.57 6.32 -26.05
N THR A 104 -1.17 7.58 -25.86
CA THR A 104 0.23 7.96 -25.63
C THR A 104 0.39 8.89 -24.43
N TYR A 105 1.60 8.91 -23.84
CA TYR A 105 1.91 9.87 -22.78
C TYR A 105 1.81 11.32 -23.25
N ALA A 106 2.07 11.59 -24.53
CA ALA A 106 2.01 12.94 -25.08
C ALA A 106 0.60 13.53 -24.98
N GLU A 107 -0.42 12.74 -25.31
CA GLU A 107 -1.83 13.16 -25.20
C GLU A 107 -2.20 13.57 -23.77
N ALA A 108 -1.64 12.91 -22.75
CA ALA A 108 -1.93 13.24 -21.36
C ALA A 108 -1.41 14.64 -20.94
N TYR A 109 -0.46 15.22 -21.66
CA TYR A 109 0.03 16.59 -21.41
C TYR A 109 -0.79 17.68 -22.10
N GLU A 110 -1.75 17.31 -22.97
CA GLU A 110 -2.58 18.26 -23.72
C GLU A 110 -3.92 18.59 -23.03
N VAL A 111 -4.22 17.93 -21.90
CA VAL A 111 -5.47 18.06 -21.12
C VAL A 111 -5.31 18.98 -19.91
#